data_AF-A0A537ZW32-F1
#
_entry.id   AF-A0A537ZW32-F1
#
_cell.length_a   1.000
_cell.length_b   1.000
_cell.length_c   1.000
_cell.angle_alpha   90.00
_cell.angle_beta   90.00
_cell.angle_gamma   90.00
#
_symmetry.space_group_name_H-M   'P 1'
#
loop_
_entity.id
_entity.type
_entity.pdbx_description
1 polymer ?
#
loop_
_entity_poly.entity_id
_entity_poly.type
_entity_poly.pdbx_seq_one_letter_code
_entity_poly.pdbx_strand_id
1 'polypeptide(L)'
;MTGTTQSTTGRRHRARHALAFAALCAALVGVVAVSFAGAKQAIVLGKTKHTPAPDCPKDTAQHPCEGIGSVTGFPLVADGQRRPMNVHHNGKLVAWAIDLSRPKKSQRDFFGSLFKSSRYGKTPTARIAVIKHKGRTKYKLLRQSPVVKLAGALGQKQLVTLDKPLRVRKGQIVALTVPTWASNFASHISRHRNRWRGSRSRRNCSPKSSNISDIRAFAHKSRPQQKIGSVRGYACDYTSARLLYWAYYVRG
;
A
#
# COMPACT_ATOMS: atom_id res chain seq x y z
N MET A 1 -11.65 80.25 9.33
CA MET A 1 -11.91 78.82 9.04
C MET A 1 -10.58 78.09 9.11
N THR A 2 -10.29 77.45 10.23
CA THR A 2 -8.99 76.79 10.45
C THR A 2 -9.15 75.65 11.45
N GLY A 3 -8.80 74.44 11.00
CA GLY A 3 -7.95 73.53 11.76
C GLY A 3 -8.61 72.58 12.77
N THR A 4 -9.06 71.43 12.27
CA THR A 4 -9.36 70.19 13.00
C THR A 4 -8.19 69.70 13.86
N THR A 5 -8.44 69.37 15.12
CA THR A 5 -7.53 68.57 15.96
C THR A 5 -8.06 67.13 16.05
N GLN A 6 -7.45 66.18 15.35
CA GLN A 6 -7.73 64.75 15.53
C GLN A 6 -6.68 64.09 16.43
N SER A 7 -7.20 63.40 17.43
CA SER A 7 -6.52 62.69 18.51
C SER A 7 -5.55 61.59 18.03
N THR A 8 -4.30 61.67 18.49
CA THR A 8 -3.15 60.83 18.12
C THR A 8 -2.94 59.62 19.05
N THR A 9 -3.97 59.08 19.69
CA THR A 9 -3.76 58.03 20.73
C THR A 9 -4.00 56.59 20.23
N GLY A 10 -4.72 56.37 19.12
CA GLY A 10 -5.10 55.02 18.67
C GLY A 10 -4.11 54.29 17.72
N ARG A 11 -3.14 55.00 17.14
CA ARG A 11 -2.32 54.49 16.01
C ARG A 11 -1.15 53.61 16.45
N ARG A 12 -0.59 53.85 17.65
CA ARG A 12 0.59 53.13 18.16
C ARG A 12 0.27 51.70 18.64
N HIS A 13 -0.90 51.46 19.21
CA HIS A 13 -1.30 50.12 19.65
C HIS A 13 -1.63 49.19 18.46
N ARG A 14 -2.32 49.70 17.43
CA ARG A 14 -2.63 48.92 16.22
C ARG A 14 -1.37 48.50 15.44
N ALA A 15 -0.37 49.38 15.36
CA ALA A 15 0.91 49.06 14.71
C ALA A 15 1.71 47.98 15.46
N ARG A 16 1.70 48.02 16.81
CA ARG A 16 2.37 47.01 17.64
C ARG A 16 1.72 45.64 17.56
N HIS A 17 0.39 45.57 17.51
CA HIS A 17 -0.32 44.30 17.32
C HIS A 17 -0.17 43.74 15.90
N ALA A 18 -0.14 44.59 14.87
CA ALA A 18 0.10 44.16 13.50
C ALA A 18 1.52 43.58 13.30
N LEU A 19 2.54 44.19 13.91
CA LEU A 19 3.92 43.69 13.88
C LEU A 19 4.08 42.38 14.67
N ALA A 20 3.42 42.25 15.82
CA ALA A 20 3.43 41.01 16.60
C ALA A 20 2.72 39.84 15.87
N PHE A 21 1.62 40.12 15.16
CA PHE A 21 0.90 39.12 14.38
C PHE A 21 1.69 38.70 13.12
N ALA A 22 2.36 39.64 12.45
CA ALA A 22 3.24 39.34 11.32
C ALA A 22 4.46 38.49 11.72
N ALA A 23 5.05 38.75 12.89
CA ALA A 23 6.15 37.95 13.43
C ALA A 23 5.70 36.52 13.81
N LEU A 24 4.49 36.36 14.35
CA LEU A 24 3.92 35.05 14.67
C LEU A 24 3.58 34.25 13.39
N CYS A 25 3.08 34.91 12.34
CA CYS A 25 2.84 34.29 11.03
C CYS A 25 4.15 33.88 10.34
N ALA A 26 5.21 34.69 10.44
CA ALA A 26 6.52 34.34 9.90
C ALA A 26 7.17 33.16 10.66
N ALA A 27 6.99 33.09 11.98
CA ALA A 27 7.44 31.96 12.79
C ALA A 27 6.65 30.66 12.50
N LEU A 28 5.36 30.74 12.15
CA LEU A 28 4.54 29.58 11.77
C LEU A 28 4.85 29.05 10.36
N VAL A 29 5.31 29.90 9.44
CA VAL A 29 5.74 29.48 8.09
C VAL A 29 7.12 28.79 8.12
N GLY A 30 7.97 29.10 9.12
CA GLY A 30 9.31 28.53 9.26
C GLY A 30 9.38 27.05 9.67
N VAL A 31 8.29 26.43 10.13
CA VAL A 31 8.30 25.05 10.68
C VAL A 31 7.93 23.97 9.65
N VAL A 32 7.57 24.32 8.42
CA VAL A 32 7.23 23.33 7.36
C VAL A 32 8.28 23.29 6.25
N ALA A 33 9.56 23.43 6.58
CA ALA A 33 10.63 22.99 5.69
C ALA A 33 10.96 21.51 5.98
N VAL A 34 9.99 20.61 5.75
CA VAL A 34 10.30 19.18 5.62
C VAL A 34 11.19 19.08 4.37
N SER A 35 12.47 18.78 4.56
CA SER A 35 13.44 18.73 3.47
C SER A 35 13.01 17.68 2.43
N PHE A 36 12.37 18.12 1.34
CA PHE A 36 12.00 17.30 0.18
C PHE A 36 13.21 16.85 -0.67
N ALA A 37 14.44 17.02 -0.18
CA ALA A 37 15.65 16.63 -0.89
C ALA A 37 15.69 15.13 -1.25
N GLY A 38 15.08 14.27 -0.42
CA GLY A 38 14.98 12.83 -0.69
C GLY A 38 13.92 12.43 -1.73
N ALA A 39 12.94 13.30 -2.03
CA ALA A 39 11.84 12.97 -2.95
C ALA A 39 12.29 12.95 -4.42
N LYS A 40 13.23 13.83 -4.81
CA LYS A 40 13.78 13.86 -6.19
C LYS A 40 14.64 12.64 -6.54
N GLN A 41 15.07 11.86 -5.55
CA GLN A 41 15.98 10.71 -5.72
C GLN A 41 15.30 9.36 -5.50
N ALA A 42 14.00 9.34 -5.21
CA ALA A 42 13.27 8.12 -4.91
C ALA A 42 12.99 7.31 -6.18
N ILE A 43 13.53 6.09 -6.23
CA ILE A 43 13.21 5.12 -7.28
C ILE A 43 11.89 4.44 -6.94
N VAL A 44 10.99 4.39 -7.92
CA VAL A 44 9.67 3.75 -7.78
C VAL A 44 9.72 2.32 -8.32
N LEU A 45 9.59 1.34 -7.41
CA LEU A 45 9.35 -0.05 -7.77
C LEU A 45 7.87 -0.26 -8.09
N GLY A 46 7.58 -1.14 -9.05
CA GLY A 46 6.22 -1.44 -9.49
C GLY A 46 5.65 -0.48 -10.54
N LYS A 47 6.38 0.59 -10.90
CA LYS A 47 5.96 1.51 -11.97
C LYS A 47 6.03 0.77 -13.32
N THR A 48 4.95 0.85 -14.09
CA THR A 48 4.85 0.31 -15.46
C THR A 48 4.38 1.40 -16.42
N LYS A 49 4.48 1.16 -17.74
CA LYS A 49 4.01 2.12 -18.75
C LYS A 49 2.51 2.34 -18.61
N HIS A 50 1.74 1.26 -18.41
CA HIS A 50 0.29 1.31 -18.25
C HIS A 50 -0.08 0.64 -16.94
N THR A 51 -0.94 1.30 -16.15
CA THR A 51 -1.46 0.78 -14.88
C THR A 51 -2.98 0.71 -14.99
N PRO A 52 -3.59 -0.49 -14.92
CA PRO A 52 -5.04 -0.59 -14.86
C PRO A 52 -5.56 -0.04 -13.53
N ALA A 53 -6.79 0.47 -13.54
CA ALA A 53 -7.48 0.85 -12.32
C ALA A 53 -7.78 -0.40 -11.46
N PRO A 54 -7.88 -0.26 -10.13
CA PRO A 54 -8.38 -1.33 -9.28
C PRO A 54 -9.85 -1.59 -9.62
N ASP A 55 -10.21 -2.84 -9.85
CA ASP A 55 -11.55 -3.19 -10.30
C ASP A 55 -12.40 -3.76 -9.15
N CYS A 56 -13.60 -3.19 -9.00
CA CYS A 56 -14.76 -3.75 -8.31
C CYS A 56 -15.97 -3.13 -9.00
N PRO A 57 -16.45 -3.74 -10.09
CA PRO A 57 -17.42 -3.11 -10.97
C PRO A 57 -18.77 -2.96 -10.28
N LYS A 58 -19.60 -2.05 -10.80
CA LYS A 58 -20.94 -1.79 -10.24
C LYS A 58 -21.86 -2.99 -10.45
N ASP A 59 -21.72 -3.67 -11.60
CA ASP A 59 -22.41 -4.92 -11.93
C ASP A 59 -21.62 -6.12 -11.43
N THR A 60 -21.96 -6.54 -10.22
CA THR A 60 -21.28 -7.62 -9.51
C THR A 60 -21.89 -8.99 -9.81
N ALA A 61 -23.01 -9.04 -10.53
CA ALA A 61 -23.66 -10.29 -10.92
C ALA A 61 -22.88 -10.96 -12.06
N GLN A 62 -22.36 -10.16 -12.99
CA GLN A 62 -21.52 -10.64 -14.09
C GLN A 62 -20.02 -10.61 -13.74
N HIS A 63 -19.59 -9.61 -12.97
CA HIS A 63 -18.18 -9.41 -12.63
C HIS A 63 -18.00 -9.27 -11.11
N PRO A 64 -17.83 -10.37 -10.37
CA PRO A 64 -17.68 -10.29 -8.92
C PRO A 64 -16.44 -9.45 -8.57
N CYS A 65 -16.62 -8.50 -7.65
CA CYS A 65 -15.51 -7.75 -7.06
C CYS A 65 -14.52 -8.73 -6.43
N GLU A 66 -13.28 -8.70 -6.88
CA GLU A 66 -12.22 -9.57 -6.37
C GLU A 66 -11.40 -8.86 -5.31
N GLY A 67 -11.10 -9.59 -4.23
CA GLY A 67 -10.24 -9.13 -3.15
C GLY A 67 -9.16 -10.16 -2.86
N ILE A 68 -7.96 -9.71 -2.53
CA ILE A 68 -6.93 -10.60 -1.99
C ILE A 68 -7.06 -10.65 -0.47
N GLY A 69 -6.91 -11.86 0.08
CA GLY A 69 -7.03 -12.08 1.51
C GLY A 69 -5.91 -12.94 2.07
N SER A 70 -5.43 -12.59 3.25
CA SER A 70 -4.50 -13.35 4.10
C SER A 70 -3.33 -13.93 3.32
N VAL A 71 -2.59 -13.05 2.64
CA VAL A 71 -1.52 -13.43 1.71
C VAL A 71 -0.39 -12.41 1.72
N THR A 72 0.84 -12.88 1.52
CA THR A 72 1.96 -12.05 1.09
C THR A 72 2.23 -12.34 -0.38
N GLY A 73 2.26 -11.32 -1.23
CA GLY A 73 2.45 -11.51 -2.67
C GLY A 73 3.25 -10.40 -3.33
N PHE A 74 3.77 -10.69 -4.52
CA PHE A 74 4.49 -9.75 -5.35
C PHE A 74 4.33 -10.07 -6.85
N PRO A 75 4.37 -9.08 -7.75
CA PRO A 75 4.32 -9.30 -9.19
C PRO A 75 5.60 -10.00 -9.68
N LEU A 76 5.42 -11.05 -10.47
CA LEU A 76 6.47 -11.66 -11.28
C LEU A 76 6.61 -10.92 -12.62
N VAL A 77 5.48 -10.50 -13.19
CA VAL A 77 5.36 -9.72 -14.42
C VAL A 77 4.23 -8.71 -14.22
N ALA A 78 4.46 -7.45 -14.55
CA ALA A 78 3.43 -6.43 -14.61
C ALA A 78 3.60 -5.63 -15.90
N ASP A 79 2.54 -5.54 -16.70
CA ASP A 79 2.56 -4.86 -18.00
C ASP A 79 3.61 -5.41 -18.98
N GLY A 80 4.00 -6.68 -18.83
CA GLY A 80 5.11 -7.31 -19.56
C GLY A 80 6.50 -7.09 -18.94
N GLN A 81 6.64 -6.12 -18.03
CA GLN A 81 7.89 -5.90 -17.30
C GLN A 81 8.13 -7.02 -16.28
N ARG A 82 9.28 -7.69 -16.38
CA ARG A 82 9.67 -8.77 -15.47
C ARG A 82 10.22 -8.21 -14.16
N ARG A 83 9.85 -8.86 -13.05
CA ARG A 83 10.40 -8.60 -11.70
C ARG A 83 10.31 -7.12 -11.28
N PRO A 84 9.14 -6.46 -11.43
CA PRO A 84 9.02 -5.00 -11.24
C PRO A 84 9.21 -4.55 -9.78
N MET A 85 9.20 -5.49 -8.82
CA MET A 85 9.41 -5.22 -7.39
C MET A 85 10.78 -5.67 -6.87
N ASN A 86 11.68 -6.05 -7.77
CA ASN A 86 13.04 -6.39 -7.38
C ASN A 86 13.85 -5.12 -7.08
N VAL A 87 14.64 -5.19 -6.02
CA VAL A 87 15.57 -4.14 -5.64
C VAL A 87 16.85 -4.29 -6.45
N HIS A 88 17.22 -3.25 -7.19
CA HIS A 88 18.40 -3.26 -8.08
C HIS A 88 19.65 -2.67 -7.44
N HIS A 89 19.50 -1.84 -6.41
CA HIS A 89 20.60 -1.23 -5.66
C HIS A 89 20.34 -1.29 -4.15
N ASN A 90 21.40 -1.21 -3.36
CA ASN A 90 21.25 -1.04 -1.92
C ASN A 90 20.58 0.30 -1.61
N GLY A 91 19.87 0.35 -0.47
CA GLY A 91 19.18 1.57 -0.08
C GLY A 91 18.18 1.36 1.04
N LYS A 92 17.20 2.27 1.11
CA LYS A 92 16.15 2.26 2.12
C LYS A 92 14.78 2.54 1.47
N LEU A 93 13.79 1.70 1.78
CA LEU A 93 12.39 2.01 1.48
C LEU A 93 11.92 3.10 2.43
N VAL A 94 11.41 4.20 1.89
CA VAL A 94 10.96 5.37 2.65
C VAL A 94 9.44 5.55 2.59
N ALA A 95 8.80 5.01 1.56
CA ALA A 95 7.35 5.02 1.43
C ALA A 95 6.87 3.84 0.58
N TRP A 96 5.57 3.58 0.60
CA TRP A 96 4.89 2.68 -0.31
C TRP A 96 3.49 3.21 -0.59
N ALA A 97 2.91 2.81 -1.72
CA ALA A 97 1.55 3.18 -2.07
C ALA A 97 0.74 1.94 -2.44
N ILE A 98 -0.57 2.01 -2.28
CA ILE A 98 -1.53 0.99 -2.65
C ILE A 98 -2.74 1.66 -3.27
N ASP A 99 -3.20 1.15 -4.42
CA ASP A 99 -4.41 1.64 -5.07
C ASP A 99 -5.56 0.68 -4.76
N LEU A 100 -6.69 1.22 -4.34
CA LEU A 100 -7.79 0.45 -3.77
C LEU A 100 -9.09 0.77 -4.51
N SER A 101 -9.82 -0.27 -4.93
CA SER A 101 -11.19 -0.11 -5.39
C SER A 101 -12.12 0.22 -4.22
N ARG A 102 -13.39 0.53 -4.52
CA ARG A 102 -14.43 0.85 -3.52
C ARG A 102 -15.54 -0.20 -3.44
N PRO A 103 -15.30 -1.37 -2.80
CA PRO A 103 -16.35 -2.36 -2.61
C PRO A 103 -17.54 -1.81 -1.82
N LYS A 104 -18.75 -2.23 -2.20
CA LYS A 104 -20.00 -1.96 -1.46
C LYS A 104 -19.98 -2.67 -0.10
N LYS A 105 -20.87 -2.27 0.82
CA LYS A 105 -20.90 -2.79 2.19
C LYS A 105 -20.95 -4.32 2.26
N SER A 106 -21.84 -4.95 1.48
CA SER A 106 -21.98 -6.41 1.43
C SER A 106 -20.68 -7.13 1.04
N GLN A 107 -19.92 -6.59 0.09
CA GLN A 107 -18.63 -7.14 -0.33
C GLN A 107 -17.56 -6.99 0.75
N ARG A 108 -17.52 -5.83 1.42
CA ARG A 108 -16.61 -5.61 2.56
C ARG A 108 -16.92 -6.57 3.71
N ASP A 109 -18.20 -6.79 3.99
CA ASP A 109 -18.66 -7.72 5.02
C ASP A 109 -18.28 -9.17 4.64
N PHE A 110 -18.45 -9.54 3.37
CA PHE A 110 -18.02 -10.83 2.83
C PHE A 110 -16.51 -11.04 2.99
N PHE A 111 -15.67 -10.16 2.46
CA PHE A 111 -14.22 -10.26 2.59
C PHE A 111 -13.75 -10.24 4.05
N GLY A 112 -14.33 -9.35 4.85
CA GLY A 112 -14.06 -9.24 6.27
C GLY A 112 -14.41 -10.52 7.02
N SER A 113 -15.51 -11.19 6.67
CA SER A 113 -15.90 -12.47 7.27
C SER A 113 -14.94 -13.61 6.93
N LEU A 114 -14.45 -13.66 5.69
CA LEU A 114 -13.54 -14.69 5.19
C LEU A 114 -12.13 -14.55 5.77
N PHE A 115 -11.61 -13.32 5.81
CA PHE A 115 -10.22 -13.05 6.11
C PHE A 115 -10.02 -12.25 7.39
N LYS A 116 -10.91 -12.41 8.36
CA LYS A 116 -10.71 -11.82 9.68
C LYS A 116 -9.44 -12.35 10.33
N SER A 117 -8.80 -11.51 11.14
CA SER A 117 -7.70 -11.93 12.01
C SER A 117 -8.02 -11.59 13.46
N SER A 118 -7.41 -12.31 14.42
CA SER A 118 -7.58 -12.03 15.85
C SER A 118 -7.19 -10.59 16.21
N ARG A 119 -6.13 -10.07 15.59
CA ARG A 119 -5.58 -8.74 15.90
C ARG A 119 -6.30 -7.58 15.22
N TYR A 120 -6.80 -7.78 13.99
CA TYR A 120 -7.36 -6.69 13.17
C TYR A 120 -8.85 -6.86 12.84
N GLY A 121 -9.49 -7.91 13.35
CA GLY A 121 -10.89 -8.21 13.08
C GLY A 121 -11.14 -8.30 11.56
N LYS A 122 -12.25 -7.69 11.13
CA LYS A 122 -12.70 -7.64 9.73
C LYS A 122 -12.14 -6.47 8.92
N THR A 123 -11.37 -5.57 9.55
CA THR A 123 -10.88 -4.35 8.89
C THR A 123 -9.87 -4.70 7.78
N PRO A 124 -9.95 -4.10 6.58
CA PRO A 124 -8.93 -4.32 5.55
C PRO A 124 -7.59 -3.76 6.00
N THR A 125 -6.52 -4.53 5.84
CA THR A 125 -5.19 -4.18 6.33
C THR A 125 -4.10 -4.61 5.36
N ALA A 126 -3.05 -3.79 5.27
CA ALA A 126 -1.86 -4.14 4.53
C ALA A 126 -0.59 -3.56 5.15
N ARG A 127 0.55 -4.06 4.70
CA ARG A 127 1.89 -3.55 4.98
C ARG A 127 2.83 -3.93 3.85
N ILE A 128 3.97 -3.24 3.75
CA ILE A 128 5.04 -3.65 2.84
C ILE A 128 6.01 -4.59 3.55
N ALA A 129 6.58 -5.53 2.81
CA ALA A 129 7.52 -6.52 3.28
C ALA A 129 8.76 -6.58 2.38
N VAL A 130 9.94 -6.77 2.98
CA VAL A 130 11.18 -7.06 2.26
C VAL A 130 11.48 -8.53 2.43
N ILE A 131 11.53 -9.26 1.31
CA ILE A 131 11.81 -10.70 1.29
C ILE A 131 13.06 -11.01 0.46
N LYS A 132 13.69 -12.14 0.76
CA LYS A 132 14.81 -12.69 -0.01
C LYS A 132 14.48 -14.10 -0.47
N HIS A 133 14.73 -14.36 -1.75
CA HIS A 133 14.60 -15.71 -2.30
C HIS A 133 15.64 -16.65 -1.66
N LYS A 134 15.21 -17.86 -1.32
CA LYS A 134 16.02 -18.90 -0.68
C LYS A 134 16.12 -20.19 -1.51
N GLY A 135 15.79 -20.11 -2.81
CA GLY A 135 15.72 -21.27 -3.71
C GLY A 135 14.31 -21.83 -3.86
N ARG A 136 14.05 -22.48 -5.01
CA ARG A 136 12.73 -22.99 -5.41
C ARG A 136 11.64 -21.92 -5.23
N THR A 137 10.58 -22.22 -4.49
CA THR A 137 9.50 -21.29 -4.15
C THR A 137 9.64 -20.70 -2.74
N LYS A 138 10.79 -20.84 -2.07
CA LYS A 138 10.95 -20.40 -0.68
C LYS A 138 11.48 -18.97 -0.58
N TYR A 139 10.90 -18.19 0.34
CA TYR A 139 11.29 -16.81 0.60
C TYR A 139 11.45 -16.57 2.11
N LYS A 140 12.54 -15.89 2.49
CA LYS A 140 12.78 -15.43 3.87
C LYS A 140 12.22 -14.03 4.02
N LEU A 141 11.40 -13.81 5.05
CA LEU A 141 10.96 -12.47 5.42
C LEU A 141 12.07 -11.77 6.21
N LEU A 142 12.53 -10.62 5.71
CA LEU A 142 13.64 -9.89 6.32
C LEU A 142 13.17 -8.70 7.14
N ARG A 143 12.21 -7.92 6.62
CA ARG A 143 11.69 -6.70 7.26
C ARG A 143 10.24 -6.47 6.84
N GLN A 144 9.49 -5.73 7.65
CA GLN A 144 8.14 -5.26 7.31
C GLN A 144 7.91 -3.85 7.88
N SER A 145 7.03 -3.10 7.25
CA SER A 145 6.48 -1.87 7.84
C SER A 145 5.46 -2.20 8.93
N PRO A 146 5.00 -1.19 9.71
CA PRO A 146 3.76 -1.29 10.46
C PRO A 146 2.58 -1.66 9.56
N VAL A 147 1.53 -2.21 10.19
CA VAL A 147 0.24 -2.46 9.52
C VAL A 147 -0.55 -1.17 9.42
N VAL A 148 -1.08 -0.91 8.23
CA VAL A 148 -2.01 0.18 7.99
C VAL A 148 -3.42 -0.39 7.83
N LYS A 149 -4.39 0.25 8.48
CA LYS A 149 -5.82 0.00 8.27
C LYS A 149 -6.24 0.76 7.01
N LEU A 150 -6.90 0.08 6.08
CA LEU A 150 -7.21 0.62 4.75
C LEU A 150 -8.65 1.10 4.60
N ALA A 151 -9.48 0.99 5.64
CA ALA A 151 -10.92 1.25 5.55
C ALA A 151 -11.23 2.67 5.04
N GLY A 152 -10.50 3.69 5.51
CA GLY A 152 -10.64 5.08 5.07
C GLY A 152 -10.04 5.38 3.69
N ALA A 153 -9.31 4.44 3.11
CA ALA A 153 -8.64 4.59 1.82
C ALA A 153 -9.33 3.83 0.68
N LEU A 154 -10.46 3.17 0.92
CA LEU A 154 -11.17 2.44 -0.13
C LEU A 154 -11.67 3.39 -1.22
N GLY A 155 -11.37 3.07 -2.48
CA GLY A 155 -11.70 3.89 -3.64
C GLY A 155 -10.64 4.91 -4.03
N GLN A 156 -9.48 4.92 -3.37
CA GLN A 156 -8.41 5.86 -3.65
C GLN A 156 -7.03 5.22 -3.47
N LYS A 157 -6.03 5.89 -4.03
CA LYS A 157 -4.62 5.55 -3.83
C LYS A 157 -4.14 6.10 -2.49
N GLN A 158 -3.72 5.23 -1.59
CA GLN A 158 -3.09 5.60 -0.32
C GLN A 158 -1.57 5.60 -0.46
N LEU A 159 -0.93 6.71 -0.13
CA LEU A 159 0.50 6.80 0.12
C LEU A 159 0.78 6.63 1.62
N VAL A 160 1.79 5.83 1.96
CA VAL A 160 2.21 5.59 3.34
C VAL A 160 3.71 5.86 3.43
N THR A 161 4.07 6.92 4.15
CA THR A 161 5.46 7.22 4.52
C THR A 161 5.89 6.33 5.69
N LEU A 162 7.18 6.00 5.74
CA LEU A 162 7.74 5.15 6.79
C LEU A 162 8.59 5.99 7.73
N ASP A 163 8.13 6.15 8.98
CA ASP A 163 8.90 6.82 10.04
C ASP A 163 10.27 6.16 10.24
N LYS A 164 10.31 4.84 10.08
CA LYS A 164 11.53 4.03 10.11
C LYS A 164 11.75 3.38 8.75
N PRO A 165 12.65 3.94 7.90
CA PRO A 165 12.94 3.38 6.59
C PRO A 165 13.43 1.93 6.67
N LEU A 166 12.97 1.08 5.75
CA LEU A 166 13.37 -0.33 5.72
C LEU A 166 14.61 -0.51 4.83
N ARG A 167 15.72 -0.96 5.40
CA ARG A 167 16.91 -1.29 4.62
C ARG A 167 16.62 -2.38 3.59
N VAL A 168 16.96 -2.10 2.34
CA VAL A 168 16.92 -3.05 1.22
C VAL A 168 18.30 -3.26 0.62
N ARG A 169 18.50 -4.44 0.03
CA ARG A 169 19.73 -4.80 -0.69
C ARG A 169 19.40 -5.31 -2.09
N LYS A 170 20.32 -5.16 -3.03
CA LYS A 170 20.21 -5.72 -4.38
C LYS A 170 19.78 -7.20 -4.34
N GLY A 171 18.82 -7.56 -5.18
CA GLY A 171 18.27 -8.92 -5.28
C GLY A 171 17.19 -9.26 -4.24
N GLN A 172 16.91 -8.37 -3.28
CA GLN A 172 15.71 -8.50 -2.44
C GLN A 172 14.46 -8.09 -3.22
N ILE A 173 13.30 -8.48 -2.71
CA ILE A 173 12.00 -8.22 -3.34
C ILE A 173 11.12 -7.49 -2.35
N VAL A 174 10.41 -6.48 -2.84
CA VAL A 174 9.40 -5.77 -2.06
C VAL A 174 8.03 -6.39 -2.31
N ALA A 175 7.46 -7.01 -1.29
CA ALA A 175 6.18 -7.71 -1.36
C ALA A 175 5.09 -6.97 -0.58
N LEU A 176 3.85 -7.11 -1.02
CA LEU A 176 2.68 -6.66 -0.26
C LEU A 176 2.25 -7.78 0.69
N THR A 177 2.10 -7.47 1.98
CA THR A 177 1.51 -8.39 2.95
C THR A 177 0.14 -7.86 3.36
N VAL A 178 -0.88 -8.69 3.18
CA VAL A 178 -2.28 -8.41 3.53
C VAL A 178 -2.68 -9.35 4.67
N PRO A 179 -2.60 -8.91 5.95
CA PRO A 179 -2.99 -9.73 7.10
C PRO A 179 -4.46 -10.15 7.08
N THR A 180 -5.35 -9.25 6.66
CA THR A 180 -6.79 -9.51 6.51
C THR A 180 -7.17 -9.57 5.04
N TRP A 181 -7.74 -8.51 4.48
CA TRP A 181 -8.09 -8.40 3.07
C TRP A 181 -7.76 -7.00 2.52
N ALA A 182 -7.63 -6.91 1.20
CA ALA A 182 -7.49 -5.66 0.46
C ALA A 182 -8.07 -5.80 -0.96
N SER A 183 -8.69 -4.75 -1.45
CA SER A 183 -9.26 -4.66 -2.80
C SER A 183 -8.33 -3.89 -3.75
N ASN A 184 -7.05 -4.28 -3.76
CA ASN A 184 -5.99 -3.62 -4.52
C ASN A 184 -5.65 -4.34 -5.84
N PHE A 185 -6.69 -4.80 -6.53
CA PHE A 185 -6.57 -5.78 -7.59
C PHE A 185 -7.17 -5.24 -8.88
N ALA A 186 -6.48 -5.46 -10.00
CA ALA A 186 -7.09 -5.42 -11.31
C ALA A 186 -7.21 -6.86 -11.82
N SER A 187 -8.41 -7.29 -12.18
CA SER A 187 -8.74 -8.60 -12.75
C SER A 187 -9.03 -8.48 -14.25
N HIS A 188 -9.24 -9.61 -14.94
CA HIS A 188 -9.59 -9.68 -16.37
C HIS A 188 -8.61 -8.96 -17.32
N ILE A 189 -7.33 -8.86 -16.91
CA ILE A 189 -6.26 -8.27 -17.73
C ILE A 189 -5.44 -9.34 -18.43
N SER A 190 -4.60 -8.95 -19.40
CA SER A 190 -3.77 -9.88 -20.18
C SER A 190 -2.98 -10.86 -19.31
N ARG A 191 -3.20 -12.17 -19.53
CA ARG A 191 -2.55 -13.30 -18.85
C ARG A 191 -1.03 -13.28 -18.99
N HIS A 192 -0.53 -12.98 -20.18
CA HIS A 192 0.89 -13.03 -20.51
C HIS A 192 1.66 -11.83 -19.95
N ARG A 193 0.98 -10.69 -19.77
CA ARG A 193 1.58 -9.45 -19.30
C ARG A 193 1.43 -9.24 -17.80
N ASN A 194 0.63 -10.05 -17.11
CA ASN A 194 0.32 -9.87 -15.69
C ASN A 194 0.35 -11.21 -14.95
N ARG A 195 1.34 -11.36 -14.08
CA ARG A 195 1.49 -12.53 -13.22
C ARG A 195 2.04 -12.12 -11.86
N TRP A 196 1.47 -12.64 -10.78
CA TRP A 196 1.97 -12.44 -9.43
C TRP A 196 2.06 -13.76 -8.66
N ARG A 197 2.87 -13.78 -7.61
CA ARG A 197 3.12 -14.96 -6.79
C ARG A 197 2.68 -14.71 -5.36
N GLY A 198 1.95 -15.65 -4.78
CA GLY A 198 1.42 -15.56 -3.41
C GLY A 198 2.00 -16.58 -2.44
N SER A 199 1.98 -16.26 -1.15
CA SER A 199 2.48 -17.07 -0.02
C SER A 199 1.62 -18.28 0.33
N ARG A 200 0.97 -18.86 -0.67
CA ARG A 200 0.04 -19.98 -0.53
C ARG A 200 0.73 -21.29 -0.85
N SER A 201 0.29 -22.35 -0.19
CA SER A 201 0.71 -23.71 -0.52
C SER A 201 0.17 -24.12 -1.88
N ARG A 202 0.86 -25.02 -2.59
CA ARG A 202 0.46 -25.48 -3.93
C ARG A 202 -0.95 -26.07 -3.99
N ARG A 203 -1.44 -26.63 -2.89
CA ARG A 203 -2.80 -27.19 -2.75
C ARG A 203 -3.88 -26.17 -2.32
N ASN A 204 -3.55 -24.88 -2.20
CA ASN A 204 -4.47 -23.83 -1.71
C ASN A 204 -4.34 -22.53 -2.52
N CYS A 205 -4.27 -22.68 -3.85
CA CYS A 205 -4.14 -21.54 -4.77
C CYS A 205 -5.48 -20.87 -5.05
N SER A 206 -6.58 -21.63 -5.09
CA SER A 206 -7.95 -21.14 -5.23
C SER A 206 -8.90 -21.96 -4.35
N PRO A 207 -10.14 -21.50 -4.11
CA PRO A 207 -11.22 -22.37 -3.67
C PRO A 207 -11.39 -23.57 -4.62
N LYS A 208 -11.87 -24.70 -4.08
CA LYS A 208 -12.14 -25.90 -4.88
C LYS A 208 -13.37 -25.76 -5.77
N SER A 209 -14.34 -24.95 -5.35
CA SER A 209 -15.55 -24.62 -6.07
C SER A 209 -16.02 -23.22 -5.68
N SER A 210 -17.10 -22.75 -6.30
CA SER A 210 -17.81 -21.51 -5.94
C SER A 210 -18.67 -21.65 -4.67
N ASN A 211 -18.76 -22.83 -4.06
CA ASN A 211 -19.54 -23.04 -2.85
C ASN A 211 -18.91 -22.33 -1.65
N ILE A 212 -19.75 -21.75 -0.79
CA ILE A 212 -19.30 -20.93 0.33
C ILE A 212 -18.43 -21.69 1.33
N SER A 213 -18.67 -22.99 1.52
CA SER A 213 -17.85 -23.86 2.38
C SER A 213 -16.41 -23.98 1.87
N ASP A 214 -16.23 -24.17 0.56
CA ASP A 214 -14.91 -24.27 -0.07
C ASP A 214 -14.18 -22.93 -0.07
N ILE A 215 -14.91 -21.82 -0.29
CA ILE A 215 -14.34 -20.46 -0.20
C ILE A 215 -13.86 -20.19 1.23
N ARG A 216 -14.66 -20.54 2.25
CA ARG A 216 -14.26 -20.43 3.65
C ARG A 216 -13.07 -21.33 3.97
N ALA A 217 -13.06 -22.58 3.51
CA ALA A 217 -11.95 -23.50 3.73
C ALA A 217 -10.64 -22.97 3.11
N PHE A 218 -10.72 -22.40 1.89
CA PHE A 218 -9.60 -21.72 1.25
C PHE A 218 -9.11 -20.53 2.09
N ALA A 219 -10.03 -19.67 2.55
CA ALA A 219 -9.72 -18.52 3.38
C ALA A 219 -9.06 -18.93 4.71
N HIS A 220 -9.61 -19.95 5.39
CA HIS A 220 -9.07 -20.52 6.61
C HIS A 220 -7.70 -21.17 6.44
N LYS A 221 -7.31 -21.62 5.25
CA LYS A 221 -5.96 -22.13 4.95
C LYS A 221 -5.02 -21.06 4.39
N SER A 222 -5.53 -19.86 4.11
CA SER A 222 -4.76 -18.70 3.64
C SER A 222 -3.98 -18.09 4.79
N ARG A 223 -2.66 -17.90 4.64
CA ARG A 223 -1.87 -17.21 5.66
C ARG A 223 -0.83 -16.28 5.00
N PRO A 224 -0.75 -15.01 5.43
CA PRO A 224 0.37 -14.14 5.05
C PRO A 224 1.65 -14.58 5.77
N GLN A 225 2.81 -14.15 5.27
CA GLN A 225 4.08 -14.28 5.99
C GLN A 225 4.26 -13.05 6.89
N GLN A 226 4.17 -13.24 8.22
CA GLN A 226 4.20 -12.12 9.18
C GLN A 226 5.37 -12.17 10.16
N LYS A 227 5.94 -13.35 10.45
CA LYS A 227 7.07 -13.49 11.38
C LYS A 227 8.38 -13.13 10.67
N ILE A 228 9.01 -12.02 11.06
CA ILE A 228 10.36 -11.65 10.58
C ILE A 228 11.34 -12.80 10.85
N GLY A 229 12.22 -13.07 9.89
CA GLY A 229 13.17 -14.18 9.93
C GLY A 229 12.61 -15.52 9.44
N SER A 230 11.29 -15.68 9.37
CA SER A 230 10.67 -16.92 8.90
C SER A 230 10.97 -17.19 7.42
N VAL A 231 10.94 -18.46 7.03
CA VAL A 231 11.01 -18.92 5.63
C VAL A 231 9.68 -19.55 5.27
N ARG A 232 9.12 -19.20 4.11
CA ARG A 232 7.83 -19.69 3.65
C ARG A 232 7.84 -20.03 2.17
N GLY A 233 7.12 -21.08 1.79
CA GLY A 233 6.88 -21.44 0.40
C GLY A 233 5.78 -20.59 -0.23
N TYR A 234 6.05 -20.05 -1.42
CA TYR A 234 5.15 -19.26 -2.24
C TYR A 234 4.92 -20.02 -3.54
N ALA A 235 3.93 -20.91 -3.54
CA ALA A 235 3.79 -21.93 -4.58
C ALA A 235 2.66 -21.66 -5.57
N CYS A 236 1.95 -20.54 -5.43
CA CYS A 236 0.83 -20.18 -6.30
C CYS A 236 1.20 -18.96 -7.14
N ASP A 237 1.21 -19.17 -8.45
CA ASP A 237 1.33 -18.11 -9.46
C ASP A 237 -0.05 -17.84 -10.04
N TYR A 238 -0.44 -16.58 -10.01
CA TYR A 238 -1.72 -16.09 -10.47
C TYR A 238 -1.50 -15.27 -11.72
N THR A 239 -2.29 -15.52 -12.74
CA THR A 239 -2.27 -14.78 -14.00
C THR A 239 -3.57 -14.02 -14.19
N SER A 240 -3.59 -13.15 -15.20
CA SER A 240 -4.77 -12.34 -15.55
C SER A 240 -5.18 -11.34 -14.46
N ALA A 241 -4.26 -11.05 -13.55
CA ALA A 241 -4.49 -10.08 -12.49
C ALA A 241 -3.20 -9.38 -12.01
N ARG A 242 -3.36 -8.18 -11.45
CA ARG A 242 -2.26 -7.34 -10.97
C ARG A 242 -2.53 -6.83 -9.55
N LEU A 243 -1.54 -7.00 -8.69
CA LEU A 243 -1.46 -6.32 -7.40
C LEU A 243 -1.06 -4.86 -7.63
N LEU A 244 -1.91 -3.92 -7.20
CA LEU A 244 -1.72 -2.49 -7.40
C LEU A 244 -1.06 -1.86 -6.16
N TYR A 245 0.27 -1.97 -6.10
CA TYR A 245 1.08 -1.32 -5.08
C TYR A 245 2.46 -0.94 -5.62
N TRP A 246 3.07 0.05 -4.97
CA TRP A 246 4.38 0.60 -5.33
C TRP A 246 5.23 0.76 -4.08
N ALA A 247 6.54 0.84 -4.29
CA ALA A 247 7.46 1.17 -3.22
C ALA A 247 8.46 2.22 -3.68
N TYR A 248 8.76 3.16 -2.78
CA TYR A 248 9.65 4.28 -3.01
C TYR A 248 10.90 4.04 -2.19
N TYR A 249 12.05 3.91 -2.84
CA TYR A 249 13.32 3.70 -2.16
C TYR A 249 14.39 4.65 -2.64
N VAL A 250 15.23 5.08 -1.70
CA VAL A 250 16.39 5.94 -1.96
C VAL A 250 17.64 5.07 -1.94
N ARG A 251 18.52 5.27 -2.91
CA ARG A 251 19.81 4.57 -3.00
C ARG A 251 20.72 4.97 -1.85
N GLY A 252 21.59 4.05 -1.44
CA GLY A 252 22.67 4.30 -0.49
C GLY A 252 23.52 3.07 -0.30
#